data_AF-A0AAN7CLY0-F1
#
_entry.id   AF-A0AAN7CLY0-F1
#
_cell.length_a   1.000
_cell.length_b   1.000
_cell.length_c   1.000
_cell.angle_alpha   90.00
_cell.angle_beta   90.00
_cell.angle_gamma   90.00
#
_symmetry.space_group_name_H-M   'P 1'
#
loop_
_entity.id
_entity.type
_entity.pdbx_description
1 polymer ?
#
loop_
_entity_poly.entity_id
_entity_poly.type
_entity_poly.pdbx_seq_one_letter_code
_entity_poly.pdbx_strand_id
1 'polypeptide(L)'
;MSKPAQVTDIYQFGGMHAANIDFQRPEYRVSWHGDWRNFPELGSFPQVPGATVTSILHSPEVDELWAKSQVLCYGADSHIRLLDQGPASGEEQFPVCKVAANDSQRRFMQTNSKSSATLARKLHLSFRCIQSHLLTGSFGFRMEKLLAIGPDTAISKSEFLKCLSRYTRRGSFIMTSIV
;
A
#
# COMPACT_ATOMS: atom_id res chain seq x y z
N MET A 1 -7.78 22.73 2.76
CA MET A 1 -8.55 21.48 2.61
C MET A 1 -7.59 20.39 2.16
N SER A 2 -7.65 19.18 2.72
CA SER A 2 -6.80 18.06 2.27
C SER A 2 -7.15 17.69 0.82
N LYS A 3 -6.14 17.43 -0.03
CA LYS A 3 -6.35 17.07 -1.44
C LYS A 3 -6.68 15.57 -1.53
N PRO A 4 -7.68 15.15 -2.33
CA PRO A 4 -7.90 13.73 -2.58
C PRO A 4 -6.68 13.10 -3.27
N ALA A 5 -6.31 11.90 -2.84
CA ALA A 5 -5.17 11.16 -3.35
C ALA A 5 -5.62 9.79 -3.86
N GLN A 6 -5.25 9.46 -5.09
CA GLN A 6 -5.49 8.12 -5.64
C GLN A 6 -4.66 7.08 -4.89
N VAL A 7 -5.25 5.93 -4.57
CA VAL A 7 -4.61 4.83 -3.82
C VAL A 7 -4.61 3.48 -4.55
N THR A 8 -5.16 3.44 -5.77
CA THR A 8 -5.11 2.25 -6.63
C THR A 8 -4.92 2.66 -8.08
N ASP A 9 -4.43 1.76 -8.91
CA ASP A 9 -4.61 1.89 -10.36
C ASP A 9 -6.10 1.84 -10.74
N ILE A 10 -6.37 2.13 -12.01
CA ILE A 10 -7.71 2.09 -12.58
C ILE A 10 -8.08 0.62 -12.86
N TYR A 11 -9.24 0.20 -12.38
CA TYR A 11 -9.76 -1.16 -12.51
C TYR A 11 -11.21 -1.17 -12.98
N GLN A 12 -11.71 -2.34 -13.35
CA GLN A 12 -13.11 -2.54 -13.75
C GLN A 12 -13.98 -2.83 -12.53
N PHE A 13 -15.10 -2.11 -12.39
CA PHE A 13 -16.07 -2.33 -11.32
C PHE A 13 -17.49 -2.13 -11.85
N GLY A 14 -18.32 -3.18 -11.84
CA GLY A 14 -19.72 -3.07 -12.25
C GLY A 14 -19.95 -2.56 -13.68
N GLY A 15 -19.04 -2.87 -14.61
CA GLY A 15 -19.09 -2.36 -15.99
C GLY A 15 -18.61 -0.91 -16.17
N MET A 16 -18.05 -0.31 -15.12
CA MET A 16 -17.42 1.01 -15.11
C MET A 16 -15.91 0.89 -14.89
N HIS A 17 -15.20 1.96 -15.22
CA HIS A 17 -13.86 2.20 -14.71
C HIS A 17 -13.95 2.72 -13.29
N ALA A 18 -13.02 2.32 -12.43
CA ALA A 18 -12.97 2.77 -11.06
C ALA A 18 -11.54 2.94 -10.55
N ALA A 19 -11.37 3.83 -9.58
CA ALA A 19 -10.18 3.94 -8.77
C ALA A 19 -10.59 4.27 -7.33
N ASN A 20 -9.76 3.87 -6.37
CA ASN A 20 -9.98 4.27 -4.98
C ASN A 20 -9.18 5.52 -4.66
N ILE A 21 -9.79 6.38 -3.85
CA ILE A 21 -9.30 7.68 -3.44
C ILE A 21 -9.28 7.72 -1.91
N ASP A 22 -8.15 8.10 -1.32
CA ASP A 22 -8.11 8.61 0.04
C ASP A 22 -8.50 10.08 0.03
N PHE A 23 -9.51 10.43 0.81
CA PHE A 23 -9.85 11.83 1.04
C PHE A 23 -10.16 12.03 2.51
N GLN A 24 -9.30 12.81 3.17
CA GLN A 24 -9.40 13.08 4.61
C GLN A 24 -9.31 11.81 5.48
N ARG A 25 -8.59 10.78 5.00
CA ARG A 25 -8.34 9.46 5.63
C ARG A 25 -9.29 8.32 5.24
N PRO A 26 -10.61 8.52 5.07
CA PRO A 26 -11.48 7.47 4.50
C PRO A 26 -11.16 7.14 3.04
N GLU A 27 -11.49 5.91 2.64
CA GLU A 27 -11.35 5.44 1.27
C GLU A 27 -12.69 5.51 0.52
N TYR A 28 -12.65 6.05 -0.69
CA TYR A 28 -13.80 6.18 -1.56
C TYR A 28 -13.51 5.53 -2.90
N ARG A 29 -14.50 4.85 -3.48
CA ARG A 29 -14.46 4.41 -4.87
C ARG A 29 -15.06 5.49 -5.75
N VAL A 30 -14.29 5.98 -6.72
CA VAL A 30 -14.78 6.81 -7.82
C VAL A 30 -14.96 5.91 -9.03
N SER A 31 -16.18 5.83 -9.56
CA SER A 31 -16.53 5.01 -10.73
C SER A 31 -17.09 5.86 -11.86
N TRP A 32 -16.68 5.63 -13.11
CA TRP A 32 -17.13 6.41 -14.27
C TRP A 32 -17.23 5.54 -15.53
N HIS A 33 -18.01 6.03 -16.49
CA HIS A 33 -18.14 5.43 -17.82
C HIS A 33 -17.24 6.16 -18.84
N GLY A 34 -16.97 5.51 -19.98
CA GLY A 34 -16.22 6.10 -21.09
C GLY A 34 -14.81 5.52 -21.22
N ASP A 35 -13.83 6.35 -21.55
CA ASP A 35 -12.42 5.93 -21.62
C ASP A 35 -11.79 5.94 -20.22
N TRP A 36 -11.15 4.85 -19.84
CA TRP A 36 -10.38 4.73 -18.60
C TRP A 36 -9.28 5.78 -18.47
N ARG A 37 -8.74 6.28 -19.59
CA ARG A 37 -7.70 7.32 -19.59
C ARG A 37 -8.23 8.69 -19.15
N ASN A 38 -9.54 8.91 -19.26
CA ASN A 38 -10.19 10.16 -18.89
C ASN A 38 -10.57 10.11 -17.41
N PHE A 39 -9.56 10.15 -16.55
CA PHE A 39 -9.75 10.13 -15.11
C PHE A 39 -10.57 11.35 -14.65
N PRO A 40 -11.61 11.18 -13.80
CA PRO A 40 -12.43 12.30 -13.35
C PRO A 40 -11.66 13.36 -12.54
N GLU A 41 -11.99 14.63 -12.76
CA GLU A 41 -11.41 15.74 -12.02
C GLU A 41 -11.89 15.75 -10.56
N LEU A 42 -10.95 15.74 -9.61
CA LEU A 42 -11.25 15.63 -8.17
C LEU A 42 -11.27 16.98 -7.43
N GLY A 43 -11.27 18.11 -8.15
CA GLY A 43 -11.18 19.46 -7.55
C GLY A 43 -12.32 19.82 -6.60
N SER A 44 -13.50 19.21 -6.78
CA SER A 44 -14.70 19.45 -5.97
C SER A 44 -15.12 18.23 -5.14
N PHE A 45 -14.18 17.31 -4.87
CA PHE A 45 -14.45 16.08 -4.12
C PHE A 45 -15.13 16.37 -2.75
N PRO A 46 -16.18 15.62 -2.35
CA PRO A 46 -16.67 14.36 -2.94
C PRO A 46 -17.63 14.49 -4.13
N GLN A 47 -17.97 15.70 -4.57
CA GLN A 47 -18.80 15.90 -5.77
C GLN A 47 -17.92 15.85 -7.02
N VAL A 48 -18.01 14.75 -7.76
CA VAL A 48 -17.22 14.53 -8.98
C VAL A 48 -18.16 14.45 -10.19
N PRO A 49 -18.18 15.46 -11.07
CA PRO A 49 -19.03 15.47 -12.26
C PRO A 49 -18.78 14.25 -13.16
N GLY A 50 -19.85 13.60 -13.60
CA GLY A 50 -19.75 12.44 -14.50
C GLY A 50 -19.24 11.15 -13.85
N ALA A 51 -19.04 11.14 -12.53
CA ALA A 51 -18.64 9.94 -11.78
C ALA A 51 -19.54 9.70 -10.58
N THR A 52 -19.61 8.44 -10.16
CA THR A 52 -20.22 8.03 -8.90
C THR A 52 -19.13 7.92 -7.84
N VAL A 53 -19.33 8.56 -6.70
CA VAL A 53 -18.45 8.43 -5.53
C VAL A 53 -19.16 7.61 -4.46
N THR A 54 -18.52 6.54 -3.99
CA THR A 54 -19.08 5.64 -2.96
C THR A 54 -18.05 5.42 -1.87
N SER A 55 -18.44 5.59 -0.61
CA SER A 55 -17.57 5.24 0.53
C SER A 55 -17.31 3.74 0.54
N ILE A 56 -16.06 3.33 0.70
CA ILE A 56 -15.73 1.92 0.91
C ILE A 56 -15.88 1.65 2.39
N LEU A 57 -16.83 0.77 2.74
CA LEU A 57 -17.02 0.35 4.13
C LEU A 57 -15.86 -0.55 4.53
N HIS A 58 -15.26 -0.24 5.67
CA HIS A 58 -14.24 -1.07 6.30
C HIS A 58 -14.75 -1.64 7.63
N SER A 59 -13.96 -2.51 8.24
CA SER A 59 -14.20 -2.87 9.63
C SER A 59 -13.79 -1.70 10.55
N PRO A 60 -14.36 -1.58 11.76
CA PRO A 60 -14.05 -0.49 12.68
C PRO A 60 -12.54 -0.33 12.95
N GLU A 61 -11.80 -1.42 12.97
CA GLU A 61 -10.37 -1.40 13.28
C GLU A 61 -9.52 -0.87 12.11
N VAL A 62 -10.01 -1.05 10.88
CA VAL A 62 -9.40 -0.46 9.68
C VAL A 62 -9.70 1.03 9.64
N ASP A 63 -10.91 1.43 10.00
CA ASP A 63 -11.27 2.84 10.13
C ASP A 63 -10.41 3.53 11.20
N GLU A 64 -10.17 2.88 12.34
CA GLU A 64 -9.24 3.38 13.37
C GLU A 64 -7.82 3.55 12.85
N LEU A 65 -7.35 2.60 12.03
CA LEU A 65 -6.02 2.66 11.42
C LEU A 65 -5.92 3.78 10.39
N TRP A 66 -6.94 3.96 9.53
CA TRP A 66 -6.98 5.02 8.52
C TRP A 66 -7.07 6.38 9.20
N ALA A 67 -7.89 6.49 10.24
CA ALA A 67 -8.02 7.68 11.06
C ALA A 67 -6.72 8.10 11.75
N LYS A 68 -5.67 7.28 11.77
CA LYS A 68 -4.36 7.61 12.36
C LYS A 68 -3.22 7.49 11.34
N SER A 69 -3.51 7.46 10.05
CA SER A 69 -2.50 7.27 9.01
C SER A 69 -2.79 8.06 7.74
N GLN A 70 -1.72 8.29 6.99
CA GLN A 70 -1.76 8.99 5.71
C GLN A 70 -1.17 8.12 4.60
N VAL A 71 -1.75 8.21 3.40
CA VAL A 71 -1.21 7.55 2.21
C VAL A 71 0.12 8.20 1.83
N LEU A 72 1.13 7.37 1.57
CA LEU A 72 2.41 7.82 0.99
C LEU A 72 2.44 7.63 -0.52
N CYS A 73 2.05 6.45 -0.99
CA CYS A 73 2.10 6.07 -2.40
C CYS A 73 1.24 4.84 -2.65
N TYR A 74 1.02 4.53 -3.92
CA TYR A 74 0.43 3.26 -4.34
C TYR A 74 1.22 2.64 -5.48
N GLY A 75 1.02 1.34 -5.67
CA GLY A 75 1.47 0.59 -6.81
C GLY A 75 0.39 -0.40 -7.24
N ALA A 76 0.71 -1.24 -8.23
CA ALA A 76 -0.25 -2.13 -8.90
C ALA A 76 -1.11 -2.97 -7.94
N ASP A 77 -0.52 -3.45 -6.83
CA ASP A 77 -1.18 -4.40 -5.94
C ASP A 77 -1.53 -3.87 -4.55
N SER A 78 -1.13 -2.64 -4.25
CA SER A 78 -1.22 -2.13 -2.89
C SER A 78 -0.97 -0.64 -2.81
N HIS A 79 -1.49 -0.02 -1.76
CA HIS A 79 -1.01 1.27 -1.30
C HIS A 79 -0.25 1.16 0.01
N ILE A 80 0.59 2.17 0.26
CA ILE A 80 1.38 2.33 1.47
C ILE A 80 0.80 3.49 2.27
N ARG A 81 0.55 3.25 3.56
CA ARG A 81 0.19 4.28 4.54
C ARG A 81 1.27 4.39 5.61
N LEU A 82 1.38 5.57 6.21
CA LEU A 82 2.26 5.84 7.34
C LEU A 82 1.41 6.31 8.52
N LEU A 83 1.63 5.74 9.70
CA LEU A 83 1.00 6.20 10.93
C LEU A 83 1.49 7.61 11.31
N ASP A 84 0.58 8.45 11.77
CA ASP A 84 0.86 9.84 12.16
C ASP A 84 1.74 9.95 13.40
N GLN A 85 1.57 9.04 14.37
CA GLN A 85 2.40 8.97 15.57
C GLN A 85 3.55 7.97 15.37
N GLY A 86 4.77 8.44 15.62
CA GLY A 86 5.98 7.63 15.58
C GLY A 86 6.03 6.62 16.74
N PRO A 87 7.03 5.71 16.75
CA PRO A 87 7.04 4.54 17.62
C PRO A 87 7.03 4.89 19.12
N ALA A 88 5.88 4.83 19.79
CA ALA A 88 5.76 4.76 21.24
C ALA A 88 5.61 3.30 21.66
N SER A 89 6.67 2.50 21.46
CA SER A 89 6.81 1.10 21.88
C SER A 89 5.81 0.10 21.25
N GLY A 90 6.09 -1.21 21.37
CA GLY A 90 5.23 -2.26 20.81
C GLY A 90 5.13 -2.25 19.28
N GLU A 91 3.94 -2.47 18.73
CA GLU A 91 3.71 -2.51 17.27
C GLU A 91 3.99 -1.18 16.56
N GLU A 92 4.07 -0.07 17.29
CA GLU A 92 4.37 1.24 16.72
C GLU A 92 5.79 1.34 16.14
N GLN A 93 6.67 0.37 16.44
CA GLN A 93 7.96 0.15 15.75
C GLN A 93 7.81 -0.10 14.23
N PHE A 94 6.60 -0.42 13.76
CA PHE A 94 6.28 -0.71 12.36
C PHE A 94 5.22 0.28 11.84
N PRO A 95 5.59 1.55 11.62
CA PRO A 95 4.64 2.61 11.28
C PRO A 95 4.16 2.56 9.82
N VAL A 96 4.78 1.72 8.97
CA VAL A 96 4.42 1.61 7.54
C VAL A 96 3.42 0.49 7.35
N CYS A 97 2.25 0.79 6.79
CA CYS A 97 1.21 -0.18 6.45
C CYS A 97 1.18 -0.38 4.94
N LYS A 98 1.45 -1.60 4.46
CA LYS A 98 1.20 -2.01 3.08
C LYS A 98 -0.15 -2.69 2.98
N VAL A 99 -1.05 -2.18 2.15
CA VAL A 99 -2.47 -2.57 2.13
C VAL A 99 -2.85 -3.05 0.74
N ALA A 100 -3.48 -4.23 0.64
CA ALA A 100 -3.99 -4.74 -0.63
C ALA A 100 -5.07 -3.85 -1.25
N ALA A 101 -4.99 -3.64 -2.56
CA ALA A 101 -5.96 -2.81 -3.28
C ALA A 101 -7.31 -3.52 -3.55
N ASN A 102 -7.36 -4.86 -3.59
CA ASN A 102 -8.59 -5.62 -3.79
C ASN A 102 -8.56 -7.04 -3.18
N ASP A 103 -9.68 -7.77 -3.25
CA ASP A 103 -9.85 -9.09 -2.64
C ASP A 103 -8.98 -10.20 -3.25
N SER A 104 -8.64 -10.12 -4.54
CA SER A 104 -7.71 -11.08 -5.13
C SER A 104 -6.29 -10.86 -4.60
N GLN A 105 -5.85 -9.61 -4.48
CA GLN A 105 -4.56 -9.25 -3.90
C GLN A 105 -4.52 -9.52 -2.39
N ARG A 106 -5.64 -9.32 -1.67
CA ARG A 106 -5.77 -9.74 -0.27
C ARG A 106 -5.49 -11.24 -0.12
N ARG A 107 -6.10 -12.08 -0.97
CA ARG A 107 -5.86 -13.53 -1.01
C ARG A 107 -4.41 -13.86 -1.38
N PHE A 108 -3.82 -13.15 -2.33
CA PHE A 108 -2.42 -13.33 -2.73
C PHE A 108 -1.44 -12.96 -1.60
N MET A 109 -1.71 -11.88 -0.86
CA MET A 109 -0.89 -11.49 0.30
C MET A 109 -1.00 -12.50 1.43
N GLN A 110 -2.17 -13.11 1.66
CA GLN A 110 -2.33 -14.20 2.64
C GLN A 110 -1.48 -15.42 2.30
N THR A 111 -1.36 -15.78 1.02
CA THR A 111 -0.56 -16.93 0.60
C THR A 111 0.94 -16.64 0.69
N ASN A 112 1.35 -15.39 0.42
CA ASN A 112 2.76 -14.98 0.40
C ASN A 112 3.30 -14.44 1.73
N SER A 113 2.47 -14.29 2.76
CA SER A 113 2.92 -13.71 4.03
C SER A 113 3.88 -14.62 4.79
N LYS A 114 3.61 -15.94 4.81
CA LYS A 114 4.48 -16.95 5.44
C LYS A 114 5.83 -17.05 4.73
N SER A 115 5.86 -16.86 3.41
CA SER A 115 7.08 -16.88 2.62
C SER A 115 7.87 -15.58 2.78
N SER A 116 7.25 -14.40 2.81
CA SER A 116 7.94 -13.10 2.88
C SER A 116 8.71 -12.87 4.19
N ALA A 117 8.12 -13.12 5.36
CA ALA A 117 8.83 -12.97 6.64
C ALA A 117 9.98 -13.99 6.79
N THR A 118 9.74 -15.22 6.32
CA THR A 118 10.76 -16.27 6.27
C THR A 118 11.88 -15.91 5.29
N LEU A 119 11.55 -15.30 4.15
CA LEU A 119 12.46 -14.89 3.11
C LEU A 119 13.29 -13.67 3.55
N ALA A 120 12.69 -12.66 4.17
CA ALA A 120 13.39 -11.50 4.74
C ALA A 120 14.45 -11.93 5.75
N ARG A 121 14.08 -12.82 6.68
CA ARG A 121 15.02 -13.43 7.64
C ARG A 121 16.12 -14.24 6.94
N LYS A 122 15.78 -15.01 5.90
CA LYS A 122 16.73 -15.84 5.13
C LYS A 122 17.65 -15.03 4.20
N LEU A 123 17.22 -13.87 3.73
CA LEU A 123 17.95 -13.00 2.80
C LEU A 123 18.77 -11.92 3.53
N HIS A 124 18.62 -11.80 4.86
CA HIS A 124 19.17 -10.69 5.66
C HIS A 124 18.78 -9.34 5.06
N LEU A 125 17.52 -9.21 4.62
CA LEU A 125 17.01 -7.92 4.17
C LEU A 125 16.93 -6.99 5.37
N SER A 126 17.36 -5.74 5.20
CA SER A 126 17.46 -4.73 6.25
C SER A 126 16.11 -4.18 6.72
N PHE A 127 15.02 -4.93 6.49
CA PHE A 127 13.70 -4.55 6.95
C PHE A 127 13.05 -5.67 7.76
N ARG A 128 12.51 -5.30 8.90
CA ARG A 128 11.62 -6.11 9.71
C ARG A 128 10.19 -5.84 9.30
N CYS A 129 9.43 -6.93 9.18
CA CYS A 129 8.02 -6.90 8.87
C CYS A 129 7.29 -7.73 9.91
N ILE A 130 6.25 -7.16 10.52
CA ILE A 130 5.28 -7.92 11.29
C ILE A 130 4.09 -8.15 10.37
N GLN A 131 3.76 -9.42 10.16
CA GLN A 131 2.44 -9.75 9.65
C GLN A 131 1.45 -9.40 10.76
N SER A 132 0.95 -8.17 10.73
CA SER A 132 -0.29 -7.87 11.41
C SER A 132 -1.37 -8.46 10.52
N HIS A 133 -2.09 -9.46 11.00
CA HIS A 133 -3.41 -9.71 10.46
C HIS A 133 -4.20 -8.45 10.80
N LEU A 134 -4.18 -7.47 9.89
CA LEU A 134 -5.00 -6.26 9.95
C LEU A 134 -6.47 -6.64 9.68
N LEU A 135 -6.94 -7.61 10.47
CA LEU A 135 -8.32 -7.96 10.74
C LEU A 135 -9.14 -8.38 9.52
N THR A 136 -10.34 -8.86 9.80
CA THR A 136 -11.27 -9.41 8.80
C THR A 136 -11.69 -8.33 7.81
N GLY A 137 -11.00 -8.27 6.66
CA GLY A 137 -11.37 -7.39 5.54
C GLY A 137 -10.23 -6.60 4.94
N SER A 138 -9.14 -6.33 5.69
CA SER A 138 -8.03 -5.48 5.24
C SER A 138 -6.67 -6.15 5.36
N PHE A 139 -6.33 -6.99 4.39
CA PHE A 139 -5.03 -7.68 4.46
C PHE A 139 -3.88 -6.74 4.09
N GLY A 140 -2.90 -6.66 5.00
CA GLY A 140 -1.72 -5.83 4.84
C GLY A 140 -0.56 -6.25 5.75
N PHE A 141 0.59 -5.60 5.58
CA PHE A 141 1.79 -5.83 6.39
C PHE A 141 2.18 -4.54 7.11
N ARG A 142 2.67 -4.67 8.34
CA ARG A 142 3.33 -3.57 9.03
C ARG A 142 4.84 -3.73 8.90
N MET A 143 5.51 -2.65 8.53
CA MET A 143 6.95 -2.64 8.25
C MET A 143 7.62 -1.47 8.96
N GLU A 144 8.90 -1.61 9.25
CA GLU A 144 9.69 -0.47 9.72
C GLU A 144 9.86 0.54 8.59
N LYS A 145 9.98 1.82 8.96
CA LYS A 145 10.23 2.88 8.00
C LYS A 145 11.65 2.75 7.47
N LEU A 146 11.79 2.53 6.17
CA LEU A 146 13.07 2.56 5.49
C LEU A 146 13.44 3.99 5.11
N LEU A 147 14.73 4.28 5.12
CA LEU A 147 15.25 5.55 4.64
C LEU A 147 15.41 5.47 3.13
N ALA A 148 14.88 6.47 2.43
CA ALA A 148 15.08 6.61 1.00
C ALA A 148 16.58 6.77 0.73
N ILE A 149 17.08 5.95 -0.19
CA ILE A 149 18.44 6.10 -0.71
C ILE A 149 18.33 7.07 -1.88
N GLY A 150 18.81 8.29 -1.67
CA GLY A 150 18.91 9.29 -2.73
C GLY A 150 20.02 8.97 -3.74
N PRO A 151 20.03 9.63 -4.90
CA PRO A 151 21.09 9.47 -5.90
C PRO A 151 22.50 9.77 -5.36
N ASP A 152 22.59 10.61 -4.32
CA ASP A 152 23.84 10.98 -3.65
C ASP A 152 24.21 10.05 -2.49
N THR A 153 23.34 9.09 -2.15
CA THR A 153 23.64 8.12 -1.11
C THR A 153 24.63 7.10 -1.66
N ALA A 154 25.86 7.15 -1.15
CA ALA A 154 26.91 6.22 -1.53
C ALA A 154 26.58 4.80 -1.05
N ILE A 155 25.81 4.05 -1.84
CA ILE A 155 25.71 2.60 -1.67
C ILE A 155 26.94 1.97 -2.31
N SER A 156 27.65 1.14 -1.56
CA SER A 156 28.64 0.27 -2.15
C SER A 156 27.98 -0.61 -3.22
N LYS A 157 28.40 -0.48 -4.49
CA LYS A 157 27.96 -1.36 -5.60
C LYS A 157 28.06 -2.85 -5.21
N SER A 158 29.04 -3.21 -4.39
CA SER A 158 29.22 -4.58 -3.89
C SER A 158 28.11 -5.02 -2.93
N GLU A 159 27.54 -4.11 -2.14
CA GLU A 159 26.45 -4.38 -1.21
C GLU A 159 25.13 -4.53 -1.95
N PHE A 160 24.85 -3.65 -2.91
CA PHE A 160 23.69 -3.77 -3.80
C PHE A 160 23.71 -5.10 -4.58
N LEU A 161 24.83 -5.44 -5.20
CA LEU A 161 24.97 -6.70 -5.95
C LEU A 161 24.94 -7.94 -5.04
N LYS A 162 25.42 -7.85 -3.79
CA LYS A 162 25.26 -8.92 -2.80
C LYS A 162 23.79 -9.13 -2.43
N CYS A 163 23.02 -8.06 -2.23
CA CYS A 163 21.58 -8.14 -2.00
C CYS A 163 20.85 -8.74 -3.22
N LEU A 164 21.15 -8.25 -4.43
CA LEU A 164 20.53 -8.72 -5.66
C LEU A 164 20.85 -10.19 -5.96
N SER A 165 22.11 -10.61 -5.75
CA SER A 165 22.51 -12.01 -5.98
C SER A 165 21.90 -13.00 -4.97
N ARG A 166 21.63 -12.56 -3.74
CA ARG A 166 20.87 -13.35 -2.75
C ARG A 166 19.40 -13.50 -3.17
N TYR A 167 18.85 -12.47 -3.80
CA TYR A 167 17.47 -12.43 -4.30
C TYR A 167 17.28 -13.34 -5.54
N THR A 168 18.21 -13.30 -6.50
CA THR A 168 18.09 -14.07 -7.76
C THR A 168 18.41 -15.57 -7.61
N ARG A 169 19.30 -15.98 -6.69
CA ARG A 169 19.65 -17.41 -6.48
C ARG A 169 18.53 -18.28 -5.90
N ARG A 170 17.47 -17.68 -5.34
CA ARG A 170 16.42 -18.41 -4.61
C ARG A 170 15.04 -18.39 -5.29
N GLY A 171 14.98 -17.99 -6.56
CA GLY A 171 13.80 -18.15 -7.42
C GLY A 171 12.54 -17.42 -6.96
N SER A 172 12.65 -16.42 -6.08
CA SER A 172 11.51 -15.70 -5.50
C SER A 172 11.51 -14.26 -6.00
N PHE A 173 10.62 -13.95 -6.95
CA PHE A 173 10.31 -12.58 -7.36
C PHE A 173 9.13 -12.07 -6.54
N ILE A 174 9.40 -11.41 -5.41
CA ILE A 174 8.44 -10.53 -4.75
C ILE A 174 9.04 -9.12 -4.83
N MET A 175 8.75 -8.40 -5.91
CA MET A 175 9.14 -7.01 -6.04
C MET A 175 8.17 -6.20 -5.17
N THR A 176 8.43 -6.18 -3.86
CA THR A 176 7.85 -5.15 -3.00
C THR A 176 8.50 -3.85 -3.41
N SER A 177 7.78 -3.01 -4.16
CA SER A 177 8.16 -1.61 -4.35
C SER A 177 8.42 -1.00 -2.97
N ILE A 178 9.69 -0.71 -2.71
CA ILE A 178 10.12 0.12 -1.59
C ILE A 178 10.24 1.49 -2.20
N VAL A 179 9.32 2.38 -1.84
CA VAL A 179 9.41 3.81 -2.12
C VAL A 179 10.20 4.44 -0.99
#